data_AF-A0A4R5TZ44-F1
#
_entry.id   AF-A0A4R5TZ44-F1
#
_cell.length_a   1.000
_cell.length_b   1.000
_cell.length_c   1.000
_cell.angle_alpha   90.00
_cell.angle_beta   90.00
_cell.angle_gamma   90.00
#
_symmetry.space_group_name_H-M   'P 1'
#
loop_
_entity.id
_entity.type
_entity.pdbx_description
1 polymer ?
#
loop_
_entity_poly.entity_id
_entity_poly.type
_entity_poly.pdbx_seq_one_letter_code
_entity_poly.pdbx_strand_id
1 'polypeptide(L)'
;MSIETLSTAQLRAAAIEVLRVNDLGTMTTAAPNLYPHMWSWDAAFISIGLARVSVPRAITELRTLLAAQWTTGMIPHIVFTDDDTGYFPGFDRWGTANAAALPPGTRSSGICQPPVHAIALRHILDRARENGGSDQQAAESFLAESFDGWLAWHRWLATVRDPDGVGLVEIHHGWESGFDNSPRWDGPYSRVVPGEVEPFTRRDTLHVADASERPDDAEYTKYLWLVQQMASVRFDDDAVRDTIDFRVRDVFFSGIMAASSEVLAGLGDELGRTGDAAELRELAARFRAGVASTVDPATGLARDYDVLASEWISTDTVSGFAPLVAGGDPGLLERQRDLLQGPHWMGHPDLRFPLPPSTSPASPAFRPRTYWRGPVWPFLNLLLGWASARDGQEHLHGSLRSASLDQLSDLKFAEYYDPLSGTPLGSFAQAWTAAAALEWIGAPGGASPDTPS
;
A
#
# COMPACT_ATOMS: atom_id res chain seq x y z
N MET A 1 10.23 -26.10 -28.98
CA MET A 1 9.00 -25.28 -28.97
C MET A 1 9.44 -23.85 -28.74
N SER A 2 9.35 -23.02 -29.77
CA SER A 2 9.61 -21.58 -29.67
C SER A 2 8.57 -20.97 -28.73
N ILE A 3 9.00 -20.46 -27.59
CA ILE A 3 8.16 -19.64 -26.72
C ILE A 3 7.87 -18.38 -27.52
N GLU A 4 6.64 -18.20 -27.98
CA GLU A 4 6.21 -16.90 -28.51
C GLU A 4 6.40 -15.87 -27.40
N THR A 5 7.32 -14.92 -27.62
CA THR A 5 7.52 -13.80 -26.70
C THR A 5 6.21 -13.03 -26.64
N LEU A 6 5.56 -13.03 -25.47
CA LEU A 6 4.34 -12.27 -25.24
C LEU A 6 4.59 -10.80 -25.61
N SER A 7 3.77 -10.26 -26.52
CA SER A 7 3.91 -8.85 -26.90
C SER A 7 3.41 -7.92 -25.79
N THR A 8 4.03 -6.76 -25.66
CA THR A 8 3.57 -5.67 -24.77
C THR A 8 2.10 -5.31 -25.00
N ALA A 9 1.61 -5.44 -26.25
CA ALA A 9 0.22 -5.21 -26.59
C ALA A 9 -0.72 -6.26 -25.97
N GLN A 10 -0.32 -7.54 -25.96
CA GLN A 10 -1.09 -8.61 -25.30
C GLN A 10 -1.13 -8.41 -23.78
N LEU A 11 0.01 -8.09 -23.16
CA LEU A 11 0.06 -7.81 -21.72
C LEU A 11 -0.84 -6.62 -21.35
N ARG A 12 -0.77 -5.51 -22.10
CA ARG A 12 -1.62 -4.34 -21.91
C ARG A 12 -3.10 -4.69 -22.03
N ALA A 13 -3.49 -5.41 -23.08
CA ALA A 13 -4.88 -5.79 -23.31
C ALA A 13 -5.43 -6.66 -22.16
N ALA A 14 -4.63 -7.62 -21.69
CA ALA A 14 -5.01 -8.47 -20.56
C ALA A 14 -5.12 -7.70 -19.25
N ALA A 15 -4.22 -6.75 -18.98
CA ALA A 15 -4.28 -5.90 -17.80
C ALA A 15 -5.51 -4.96 -17.81
N ILE A 16 -5.85 -4.38 -18.96
CA ILE A 16 -7.08 -3.57 -19.12
C ILE A 16 -8.31 -4.43 -18.83
N GLU A 17 -8.34 -5.67 -19.31
CA GLU A 17 -9.46 -6.58 -19.07
C GLU A 17 -9.62 -6.89 -17.58
N VAL A 18 -8.53 -7.12 -16.85
CA VAL A 18 -8.57 -7.30 -15.37
C VAL A 18 -9.19 -6.10 -14.67
N LEU A 19 -8.77 -4.87 -15.00
CA LEU A 19 -9.36 -3.67 -14.40
C LEU A 19 -10.85 -3.54 -14.75
N ARG A 20 -11.24 -3.88 -15.99
CA ARG A 20 -12.62 -3.80 -16.46
C ARG A 20 -13.55 -4.80 -15.76
N VAL A 21 -13.10 -6.03 -15.51
CA VAL A 21 -13.94 -7.05 -14.85
C VAL A 21 -14.12 -6.78 -13.35
N ASN A 22 -13.18 -6.07 -12.73
CA ASN A 22 -13.26 -5.69 -11.33
C ASN A 22 -13.97 -4.34 -11.11
N ASP A 23 -14.31 -3.61 -12.17
CA ASP A 23 -15.00 -2.31 -12.09
C ASP A 23 -16.50 -2.49 -11.81
N LEU A 24 -16.97 -1.97 -10.67
CA LEU A 24 -18.38 -1.96 -10.26
C LEU A 24 -19.11 -0.67 -10.65
N GLY A 25 -18.47 0.19 -11.45
CA GLY A 25 -19.00 1.45 -11.95
C GLY A 25 -18.25 2.65 -11.37
N THR A 26 -18.28 2.82 -10.04
CA THR A 26 -17.61 3.94 -9.35
C THR A 26 -16.44 3.53 -8.47
N MET A 27 -16.29 2.23 -8.21
CA MET A 27 -15.19 1.64 -7.47
C MET A 27 -14.75 0.33 -8.14
N THR A 28 -13.48 -0.01 -7.99
CA THR A 28 -12.92 -1.28 -8.46
C THR A 28 -12.68 -2.21 -7.27
N THR A 29 -13.10 -3.47 -7.39
CA THR A 29 -12.75 -4.49 -6.40
C THR A 29 -11.25 -4.80 -6.47
N ALA A 30 -10.60 -5.04 -5.33
CA ALA A 30 -9.19 -5.40 -5.33
C ALA A 30 -8.94 -6.74 -6.05
N ALA A 31 -9.89 -7.68 -5.93
CA ALA A 31 -9.91 -8.93 -6.68
C ALA A 31 -11.36 -9.42 -6.91
N PRO A 32 -11.61 -10.28 -7.92
CA PRO A 32 -12.97 -10.69 -8.28
C PRO A 32 -13.76 -11.38 -7.16
N ASN A 33 -13.09 -12.22 -6.37
CA ASN A 33 -13.76 -13.08 -5.36
C ASN A 33 -13.25 -12.85 -3.94
N LEU A 34 -11.92 -12.80 -3.74
CA LEU A 34 -11.32 -12.74 -2.40
C LEU A 34 -11.52 -11.36 -1.75
N TYR A 35 -11.50 -10.29 -2.56
CA TYR A 35 -11.57 -8.90 -2.09
C TYR A 35 -12.62 -8.10 -2.88
N PRO A 36 -13.91 -8.38 -2.65
CA PRO A 36 -15.03 -7.89 -3.47
C PRO A 36 -15.51 -6.48 -3.07
N HIS A 37 -14.60 -5.65 -2.58
CA HIS A 37 -14.83 -4.29 -2.09
C HIS A 37 -13.67 -3.39 -2.51
N MET A 38 -13.78 -2.09 -2.21
CA MET A 38 -12.70 -1.14 -2.43
C MET A 38 -11.77 -1.11 -1.20
N TRP A 39 -10.47 -1.35 -1.42
CA TRP A 39 -9.43 -1.12 -0.43
C TRP A 39 -8.70 0.20 -0.68
N SER A 40 -8.31 0.90 0.38
CA SER A 40 -7.82 2.28 0.31
C SER A 40 -6.54 2.42 -0.51
N TRP A 41 -5.50 1.65 -0.19
CA TRP A 41 -4.25 1.74 -0.96
C TRP A 41 -4.36 1.02 -2.32
N ASP A 42 -5.19 -0.02 -2.44
CA ASP A 42 -5.48 -0.70 -3.71
C ASP A 42 -6.10 0.30 -4.69
N ALA A 43 -7.11 1.05 -4.27
CA ALA A 43 -7.74 2.11 -5.06
C ALA A 43 -6.72 3.13 -5.56
N ALA A 44 -5.73 3.51 -4.75
CA ALA A 44 -4.65 4.39 -5.18
C ALA A 44 -3.77 3.76 -6.28
N PHE A 45 -3.32 2.51 -6.11
CA PHE A 45 -2.54 1.81 -7.14
C PHE A 45 -3.35 1.53 -8.41
N ILE A 46 -4.63 1.18 -8.26
CA ILE A 46 -5.57 1.00 -9.36
C ILE A 46 -5.72 2.31 -10.14
N SER A 47 -5.87 3.44 -9.45
CA SER A 47 -5.92 4.76 -10.09
C SER A 47 -4.66 5.10 -10.91
N ILE A 48 -3.47 4.68 -10.47
CA ILE A 48 -2.23 4.83 -11.26
C ILE A 48 -2.36 4.10 -12.60
N GLY A 49 -2.81 2.84 -12.58
CA GLY A 49 -3.03 2.07 -13.80
C GLY A 49 -4.18 2.60 -14.65
N LEU A 50 -5.30 2.98 -14.04
CA LEU A 50 -6.46 3.57 -14.73
C LEU A 50 -6.07 4.86 -15.44
N ALA A 51 -5.18 5.68 -14.89
CA ALA A 51 -4.73 6.91 -15.54
C ALA A 51 -4.06 6.67 -16.91
N ARG A 52 -3.52 5.46 -17.15
CA ARG A 52 -2.98 5.03 -18.46
C ARG A 52 -4.05 4.63 -19.48
N VAL A 53 -5.30 4.49 -19.04
CA VAL A 53 -6.42 3.97 -19.84
C VAL A 53 -7.53 5.03 -19.96
N SER A 54 -7.94 5.62 -18.85
CA SER A 54 -8.97 6.64 -18.74
C SER A 54 -8.73 7.49 -17.48
N VAL A 55 -8.24 8.72 -17.69
CA VAL A 55 -8.10 9.73 -16.63
C VAL A 55 -9.43 9.99 -15.90
N PRO A 56 -10.57 10.17 -16.59
CA PRO A 56 -11.86 10.34 -15.91
C PRO A 56 -12.21 9.19 -14.96
N ARG A 57 -11.95 7.93 -15.34
CA ARG A 57 -12.24 6.78 -14.47
C ARG A 57 -11.28 6.70 -13.28
N ALA A 58 -10.01 7.07 -13.46
CA ALA A 58 -9.04 7.16 -12.36
C ALA A 58 -9.44 8.22 -11.32
N ILE A 59 -9.98 9.36 -11.78
CA ILE A 59 -10.56 10.41 -10.92
C ILE A 59 -11.77 9.87 -10.16
N THR A 60 -12.69 9.16 -10.83
CA THR A 60 -13.86 8.56 -10.17
C THR A 60 -13.45 7.63 -9.04
N GLU A 61 -12.42 6.81 -9.21
CA GLU A 61 -11.93 5.88 -8.18
C GLU A 61 -11.51 6.62 -6.89
N LEU A 62 -10.63 7.62 -7.02
CA LEU A 62 -10.18 8.39 -5.85
C LEU A 62 -11.29 9.25 -5.25
N ARG A 63 -12.22 9.76 -6.07
CA ARG A 63 -13.39 10.50 -5.59
C ARG A 63 -14.29 9.61 -4.73
N THR A 64 -14.52 8.37 -5.17
CA THR A 64 -15.32 7.40 -4.42
C THR A 64 -14.68 7.04 -3.09
N LEU A 65 -13.36 6.80 -3.07
CA LEU A 65 -12.63 6.56 -1.82
C LEU A 65 -12.71 7.78 -0.87
N LEU A 66 -12.47 8.98 -1.39
CA LEU A 66 -12.48 10.20 -0.57
C LEU A 66 -13.88 10.52 -0.03
N ALA A 67 -14.95 10.15 -0.74
CA ALA A 67 -16.32 10.29 -0.26
C ALA A 67 -16.61 9.43 0.98
N ALA A 68 -15.82 8.37 1.24
CA ALA A 68 -15.91 7.55 2.44
C ALA A 68 -15.03 8.04 3.59
N GLN A 69 -14.31 9.16 3.42
CA GLN A 69 -13.47 9.76 4.46
C GLN A 69 -14.30 10.14 5.68
N TRP A 70 -13.82 9.76 6.86
CA TRP A 70 -14.46 10.08 8.14
C TRP A 70 -14.35 11.57 8.45
N THR A 71 -15.25 12.08 9.29
CA THR A 71 -15.27 13.51 9.66
C THR A 71 -14.03 13.96 10.42
N THR A 72 -13.25 13.02 10.98
CA THR A 72 -11.94 13.26 11.60
C THR A 72 -10.82 13.46 10.59
N GLY A 73 -11.02 13.11 9.32
CA GLY A 73 -10.01 13.08 8.27
C GLY A 73 -9.50 11.67 7.95
N MET A 74 -9.79 10.65 8.77
CA MET A 74 -9.38 9.27 8.50
C MET A 74 -9.97 8.75 7.18
N ILE A 75 -9.12 8.19 6.31
CA ILE A 75 -9.58 7.38 5.17
C ILE A 75 -9.59 5.90 5.60
N PRO A 76 -10.76 5.23 5.63
CA PRO A 76 -10.85 3.84 6.07
C PRO A 76 -10.19 2.88 5.07
N HIS A 77 -9.66 1.76 5.55
CA HIS A 77 -8.97 0.79 4.69
C HIS A 77 -9.91 0.02 3.75
N ILE A 78 -11.19 -0.16 4.12
CA ILE A 78 -12.22 -0.77 3.27
C ILE A 78 -13.42 0.17 3.16
N VAL A 79 -13.89 0.36 1.93
CA VAL A 79 -15.23 0.88 1.61
C VAL A 79 -16.06 -0.28 1.08
N PHE A 80 -17.08 -0.68 1.84
CA PHE A 80 -17.92 -1.83 1.54
C PHE A 80 -18.92 -1.52 0.43
N THR A 81 -19.12 -2.50 -0.44
CA THR A 81 -20.26 -2.55 -1.36
C THR A 81 -21.48 -3.09 -0.61
N ASP A 82 -22.69 -2.85 -1.13
CA ASP A 82 -23.95 -3.21 -0.45
C ASP A 82 -24.29 -4.71 -0.47
N ASP A 83 -23.53 -5.53 -1.21
CA ASP A 83 -23.81 -6.95 -1.42
C ASP A 83 -23.24 -7.84 -0.30
N ASP A 84 -23.91 -8.96 0.02
CA ASP A 84 -23.34 -10.08 0.80
C ASP A 84 -22.32 -10.81 -0.08
N THR A 85 -21.16 -10.20 -0.23
CA THR A 85 -20.11 -10.59 -1.17
C THR A 85 -19.33 -11.84 -0.77
N GLY A 86 -19.58 -12.42 0.41
CA GLY A 86 -18.74 -13.50 0.90
C GLY A 86 -17.49 -13.03 1.66
N TYR A 87 -17.25 -11.73 1.85
CA TYR A 87 -16.07 -11.24 2.59
C TYR A 87 -16.28 -11.24 4.12
N PHE A 88 -15.21 -11.49 4.88
CA PHE A 88 -15.22 -11.40 6.35
C PHE A 88 -13.85 -10.88 6.88
N PRO A 89 -13.82 -9.92 7.82
CA PRO A 89 -14.96 -9.29 8.51
C PRO A 89 -15.69 -8.24 7.66
N GLY A 90 -16.99 -8.45 7.43
CA GLY A 90 -17.87 -7.51 6.73
C GLY A 90 -18.31 -6.32 7.59
N PHE A 91 -19.03 -5.37 7.00
CA PHE A 91 -19.43 -4.10 7.64
C PHE A 91 -20.03 -4.27 9.05
N ASP A 92 -20.98 -5.19 9.22
CA ASP A 92 -21.66 -5.38 10.51
C ASP A 92 -20.69 -5.84 11.61
N ARG A 93 -19.66 -6.62 11.24
CA ARG A 93 -18.64 -7.10 12.19
C ARG A 93 -17.73 -5.97 12.67
N TRP A 94 -17.53 -4.94 11.85
CA TRP A 94 -16.76 -3.76 12.26
C TRP A 94 -17.48 -2.92 13.30
N GLY A 95 -18.82 -2.90 13.32
CA GLY A 95 -19.59 -2.10 14.30
C GLY A 95 -19.41 -0.58 14.14
N THR A 96 -18.87 -0.12 13.01
CA THR A 96 -18.58 1.30 12.72
C THR A 96 -19.84 2.15 12.59
N ALA A 97 -21.02 1.55 12.36
CA ALA A 97 -22.30 2.24 12.39
C ALA A 97 -22.57 2.99 13.72
N ASN A 98 -21.89 2.61 14.80
CA ASN A 98 -21.98 3.28 16.11
C ASN A 98 -20.93 4.39 16.30
N ALA A 99 -19.99 4.57 15.37
CA ALA A 99 -18.95 5.58 15.45
C ALA A 99 -19.52 6.95 15.08
N ALA A 100 -19.31 7.96 15.93
CA ALA A 100 -19.81 9.32 15.68
C ALA A 100 -19.14 10.00 14.48
N ALA A 101 -17.91 9.58 14.14
CA ALA A 101 -17.12 10.14 13.05
C ALA A 101 -17.41 9.52 11.67
N LEU A 102 -18.14 8.40 11.62
CA LEU A 102 -18.52 7.76 10.36
C LEU A 102 -19.54 8.65 9.62
N PRO A 103 -19.31 9.02 8.34
CA PRO A 103 -20.27 9.83 7.60
C PRO A 103 -21.59 9.08 7.38
N PRO A 104 -22.75 9.78 7.41
CA PRO A 104 -24.05 9.14 7.15
C PRO A 104 -24.10 8.46 5.79
N GLY A 105 -24.55 7.21 5.76
CA GLY A 105 -24.68 6.41 4.53
C GLY A 105 -23.39 5.73 4.07
N THR A 106 -22.26 5.99 4.72
CA THR A 106 -20.99 5.30 4.44
C THR A 106 -20.96 3.94 5.12
N ARG A 107 -20.54 2.91 4.38
CA ARG A 107 -20.23 1.58 4.92
C ARG A 107 -18.73 1.37 4.81
N SER A 108 -18.02 1.50 5.92
CA SER A 108 -16.57 1.32 5.93
C SER A 108 -16.08 0.52 7.13
N SER A 109 -14.87 -0.01 7.03
CA SER A 109 -14.10 -0.45 8.19
C SER A 109 -13.78 0.71 9.14
N GLY A 110 -13.22 0.41 10.32
CA GLY A 110 -12.85 1.39 11.33
C GLY A 110 -11.35 1.58 11.55
N ILE A 111 -10.52 1.09 10.62
CA ILE A 111 -9.05 1.28 10.62
C ILE A 111 -8.61 1.89 9.29
N CYS A 112 -7.38 2.41 9.22
CA CYS A 112 -6.82 3.04 8.02
C CYS A 112 -5.80 2.17 7.28
N GLN A 113 -5.18 2.71 6.23
CA GLN A 113 -4.11 2.07 5.43
C GLN A 113 -3.08 3.11 4.95
N PRO A 114 -1.91 2.71 4.41
CA PRO A 114 -0.84 3.63 4.07
C PRO A 114 -1.25 4.75 3.08
N PRO A 115 -0.76 5.99 3.24
CA PRO A 115 -1.27 7.17 2.55
C PRO A 115 -0.66 7.35 1.15
N VAL A 116 -0.76 6.34 0.27
CA VAL A 116 -0.23 6.40 -1.11
C VAL A 116 -1.04 7.32 -2.05
N HIS A 117 -2.13 7.92 -1.56
CA HIS A 117 -3.14 8.60 -2.37
C HIS A 117 -2.61 9.83 -3.11
N ALA A 118 -1.75 10.65 -2.48
CA ALA A 118 -1.19 11.83 -3.15
C ALA A 118 -0.24 11.44 -4.30
N ILE A 119 0.45 10.30 -4.18
CA ILE A 119 1.26 9.72 -5.27
C ILE A 119 0.34 9.36 -6.43
N ALA A 120 -0.77 8.64 -6.18
CA ALA A 120 -1.75 8.32 -7.21
C ALA A 120 -2.36 9.56 -7.86
N LEU A 121 -2.71 10.57 -7.06
CA LEU A 121 -3.22 11.86 -7.55
C LEU A 121 -2.22 12.52 -8.49
N ARG A 122 -0.93 12.58 -8.12
CA ARG A 122 0.13 13.10 -8.98
C ARG A 122 0.24 12.34 -10.31
N HIS A 123 0.17 11.00 -10.28
CA HIS A 123 0.18 10.20 -11.52
C HIS A 123 -1.01 10.55 -12.43
N ILE A 124 -2.23 10.70 -11.88
CA ILE A 124 -3.42 11.12 -12.64
C ILE A 124 -3.17 12.47 -13.32
N LEU A 125 -2.69 13.47 -12.58
CA LEU A 125 -2.38 14.80 -13.12
C LEU A 125 -1.33 14.74 -14.24
N ASP A 126 -0.24 14.00 -14.04
CA ASP A 126 0.81 13.89 -15.03
C ASP A 126 0.29 13.22 -16.32
N ARG A 127 -0.52 12.16 -16.22
CA ARG A 127 -1.14 11.51 -17.40
C ARG A 127 -2.16 12.43 -18.08
N ALA A 128 -2.95 13.15 -17.30
CA ALA A 128 -3.94 14.10 -17.80
C ALA A 128 -3.29 15.23 -18.59
N ARG A 129 -2.13 15.74 -18.13
CA ARG A 129 -1.33 16.76 -18.81
C ARG A 129 -0.70 16.25 -20.09
N GLU A 130 -0.24 15.00 -20.10
CA GLU A 130 0.24 14.35 -21.34
C GLU A 130 -0.86 14.21 -22.39
N ASN A 131 -2.09 13.88 -21.98
CA ASN A 131 -3.25 13.79 -22.86
C ASN A 131 -3.74 15.18 -23.34
N GLY A 132 -3.64 16.19 -22.47
CA GLY A 132 -4.17 17.53 -22.70
C GLY A 132 -5.70 17.60 -22.73
N GLY A 133 -6.25 18.70 -23.25
CA GLY A 133 -7.69 18.82 -23.55
C GLY A 133 -8.59 18.69 -22.31
N SER A 134 -9.62 17.85 -22.41
CA SER A 134 -10.61 17.62 -21.35
C SER A 134 -10.05 16.85 -20.16
N ASP A 135 -9.08 15.96 -20.39
CA ASP A 135 -8.48 15.16 -19.31
C ASP A 135 -7.70 16.06 -18.37
N GLN A 136 -6.86 16.95 -18.91
CA GLN A 136 -6.13 17.94 -18.12
C GLN A 136 -7.08 18.80 -17.28
N GLN A 137 -8.13 19.36 -17.89
CA GLN A 137 -9.10 20.21 -17.19
C GLN A 137 -9.83 19.45 -16.08
N ALA A 138 -10.20 18.19 -16.32
CA ALA A 138 -10.86 17.35 -15.33
C ALA A 138 -9.94 17.03 -14.14
N ALA A 139 -8.68 16.69 -14.38
CA ALA A 139 -7.72 16.38 -13.33
C ALA A 139 -7.35 17.61 -12.48
N GLU A 140 -7.15 18.78 -13.11
CA GLU A 140 -6.87 20.03 -12.40
C GLU A 140 -8.07 20.49 -11.57
N SER A 141 -9.30 20.33 -12.09
CA SER A 141 -10.52 20.60 -11.33
C SER A 141 -10.68 19.65 -10.14
N PHE A 142 -10.38 18.36 -10.35
CA PHE A 142 -10.41 17.36 -9.28
C PHE A 142 -9.38 17.62 -8.19
N LEU A 143 -8.17 18.03 -8.57
CA LEU A 143 -7.15 18.44 -7.60
C LEU A 143 -7.68 19.60 -6.74
N ALA A 144 -8.21 20.65 -7.36
CA ALA A 144 -8.69 21.82 -6.64
C ALA A 144 -9.86 21.51 -5.68
N GLU A 145 -10.81 20.67 -6.09
CA GLU A 145 -11.98 20.33 -5.26
C GLU A 145 -11.67 19.32 -4.15
N SER A 146 -10.66 18.45 -4.33
CA SER A 146 -10.37 17.36 -3.39
C SER A 146 -9.20 17.65 -2.43
N PHE A 147 -8.42 18.71 -2.67
CA PHE A 147 -7.21 19.03 -1.91
C PHE A 147 -7.42 19.03 -0.39
N ASP A 148 -8.52 19.65 0.09
CA ASP A 148 -8.79 19.75 1.52
C ASP A 148 -9.03 18.39 2.18
N GLY A 149 -9.61 17.43 1.45
CA GLY A 149 -9.79 16.06 1.93
C GLY A 149 -8.46 15.35 2.10
N TRP A 150 -7.56 15.46 1.12
CA TRP A 150 -6.21 14.89 1.21
C TRP A 150 -5.39 15.54 2.33
N LEU A 151 -5.50 16.85 2.49
CA LEU A 151 -4.85 17.58 3.58
C LEU A 151 -5.39 17.15 4.95
N ALA A 152 -6.71 16.99 5.11
CA ALA A 152 -7.31 16.50 6.34
C ALA A 152 -6.84 15.07 6.70
N TRP A 153 -6.64 14.22 5.69
CA TRP A 153 -6.08 12.88 5.87
C TRP A 153 -4.65 12.91 6.42
N HIS A 154 -3.78 13.74 5.84
CA HIS A 154 -2.41 13.89 6.29
C HIS A 154 -2.34 14.52 7.70
N ARG A 155 -3.20 15.49 7.99
CA ARG A 155 -3.33 16.10 9.33
C ARG A 155 -3.75 15.05 10.36
N TRP A 156 -4.78 14.25 10.08
CA TRP A 156 -5.24 13.20 10.98
C TRP A 156 -4.12 12.20 11.29
N LEU A 157 -3.37 11.72 10.29
CA LEU A 157 -2.21 10.85 10.51
C LEU A 157 -1.15 11.53 11.39
N ALA A 158 -0.85 12.79 11.11
CA ALA A 158 0.17 13.55 11.80
C ALA A 158 -0.17 13.90 13.25
N THR A 159 -1.45 13.94 13.62
CA THR A 159 -1.92 14.30 14.96
C THR A 159 -2.36 13.09 15.76
N VAL A 160 -3.19 12.22 15.18
CA VAL A 160 -3.78 11.07 15.87
C VAL A 160 -2.82 9.89 15.90
N ARG A 161 -2.09 9.66 14.80
CA ARG A 161 -1.17 8.52 14.67
C ARG A 161 0.29 8.86 14.95
N ASP A 162 0.64 10.12 15.16
CA ASP A 162 1.95 10.55 15.66
C ASP A 162 1.79 11.53 16.84
N PRO A 163 1.11 11.12 17.92
CA PRO A 163 0.72 12.02 19.03
C PRO A 163 1.93 12.59 19.78
N ASP A 164 3.08 11.92 19.69
CA ASP A 164 4.32 12.32 20.36
C ASP A 164 5.26 13.13 19.42
N GLY A 165 4.86 13.33 18.15
CA GLY A 165 5.60 14.12 17.17
C GLY A 165 6.96 13.55 16.77
N VAL A 166 7.13 12.22 16.87
CA VAL A 166 8.40 11.53 16.59
C VAL A 166 8.62 11.27 15.11
N GLY A 167 7.63 11.53 14.26
CA GLY A 167 7.71 11.27 12.83
C GLY A 167 7.57 9.79 12.49
N LEU A 168 6.80 9.04 13.28
CA LEU A 168 6.46 7.65 12.99
C LEU A 168 4.97 7.42 13.23
N VAL A 169 4.29 6.82 12.26
CA VAL A 169 2.86 6.47 12.33
C VAL A 169 2.67 5.26 13.23
N GLU A 170 1.91 5.43 14.30
CA GLU A 170 1.42 4.37 15.18
C GLU A 170 0.19 3.70 14.54
N ILE A 171 0.30 2.40 14.30
CA ILE A 171 -0.79 1.51 13.91
C ILE A 171 -1.35 0.77 15.13
N HIS A 172 -2.65 0.57 15.11
CA HIS A 172 -3.44 -0.10 16.15
C HIS A 172 -3.93 -1.48 15.73
N HIS A 173 -3.67 -1.86 14.48
CA HIS A 173 -3.93 -3.18 13.93
C HIS A 173 -2.92 -3.50 12.82
N GLY A 174 -2.41 -4.74 12.73
CA GLY A 174 -1.43 -5.12 11.70
C GLY A 174 -1.94 -4.92 10.27
N TRP A 175 -3.24 -5.10 10.02
CA TRP A 175 -3.91 -4.76 8.74
C TRP A 175 -3.71 -3.30 8.29
N GLU A 176 -3.49 -2.36 9.21
CA GLU A 176 -3.24 -0.96 8.85
C GLU A 176 -1.91 -0.76 8.13
N SER A 177 -0.97 -1.69 8.32
CA SER A 177 0.29 -1.67 7.57
C SER A 177 0.10 -2.05 6.10
N GLY A 178 -0.93 -2.84 5.78
CA GLY A 178 -1.05 -3.57 4.52
C GLY A 178 -0.20 -4.84 4.45
N PHE A 179 0.52 -5.20 5.52
CA PHE A 179 1.41 -6.37 5.64
C PHE A 179 0.92 -7.36 6.72
N ASP A 180 -0.32 -7.83 6.60
CA ASP A 180 -1.11 -8.46 7.67
C ASP A 180 -0.38 -9.43 8.60
N ASN A 181 0.31 -10.45 8.04
CA ASN A 181 1.03 -11.49 8.79
C ASN A 181 2.55 -11.37 8.64
N SER A 182 3.04 -10.16 8.41
CA SER A 182 4.48 -9.92 8.35
C SER A 182 5.16 -10.37 9.65
N PRO A 183 6.38 -10.92 9.58
CA PRO A 183 7.16 -11.24 10.78
C PRO A 183 7.37 -10.05 11.72
N ARG A 184 7.24 -8.81 11.21
CA ARG A 184 7.24 -7.56 11.98
C ARG A 184 6.26 -7.60 13.15
N TRP A 185 5.12 -8.26 12.97
CA TRP A 185 4.03 -8.23 13.93
C TRP A 185 4.01 -9.45 14.86
N ASP A 186 4.90 -10.43 14.69
CA ASP A 186 4.92 -11.67 15.50
C ASP A 186 5.09 -11.37 16.99
N GLY A 187 6.06 -10.51 17.34
CA GLY A 187 6.30 -10.05 18.71
C GLY A 187 5.09 -9.33 19.30
N PRO A 188 4.63 -8.22 18.70
CA PRO A 188 3.43 -7.51 19.13
C PRO A 188 2.19 -8.41 19.27
N TYR A 189 1.86 -9.23 18.26
CA TYR A 189 0.72 -10.14 18.33
C TYR A 189 0.90 -11.25 19.38
N SER A 190 2.12 -11.67 19.71
CA SER A 190 2.33 -12.67 20.77
C SER A 190 1.87 -12.19 22.15
N ARG A 191 1.80 -10.85 22.34
CA ARG A 191 1.36 -10.20 23.58
C ARG A 191 -0.14 -9.92 23.62
N VAL A 192 -0.83 -9.97 22.47
CA VAL A 192 -2.29 -9.84 22.41
C VAL A 192 -2.91 -11.12 22.97
N VAL A 193 -3.66 -10.97 24.07
CA VAL A 193 -4.41 -12.05 24.72
C VAL A 193 -5.90 -11.80 24.50
N PRO A 194 -6.53 -12.45 23.51
CA PRO A 194 -7.95 -12.26 23.25
C PRO A 194 -8.83 -12.60 24.46
N GLY A 195 -9.79 -11.74 24.75
CA GLY A 195 -10.92 -12.08 25.63
C GLY A 195 -11.96 -12.92 24.90
N GLU A 196 -13.24 -12.70 25.21
CA GLU A 196 -14.33 -13.36 24.51
C GLU A 196 -14.55 -12.72 23.13
N VAL A 197 -14.22 -13.46 22.08
CA VAL A 197 -14.46 -13.07 20.69
C VAL A 197 -15.74 -13.73 20.21
N GLU A 198 -16.66 -12.93 19.67
CA GLU A 198 -17.90 -13.44 19.08
C GLU A 198 -17.58 -14.50 17.99
N PRO A 199 -18.30 -15.64 17.95
CA PRO A 199 -18.05 -16.71 16.99
C PRO A 199 -18.01 -16.21 15.55
N PHE A 200 -17.10 -16.78 14.76
CA PHE A 200 -16.92 -16.40 13.36
C PHE A 200 -16.49 -17.60 12.51
N THR A 201 -16.75 -17.49 11.21
CA THR A 201 -16.24 -18.41 10.19
C THR A 201 -15.42 -17.60 9.21
N ARG A 202 -14.15 -17.97 9.05
CA ARG A 202 -13.28 -17.36 8.05
C ARG A 202 -13.76 -17.71 6.65
N ARG A 203 -13.73 -16.71 5.77
CA ARG A 203 -14.09 -16.87 4.35
C ARG A 203 -12.89 -16.69 3.42
N ASP A 204 -11.79 -16.11 3.89
CA ASP A 204 -10.58 -15.88 3.10
C ASP A 204 -9.89 -17.19 2.64
N THR A 205 -9.97 -18.25 3.44
CA THR A 205 -9.42 -19.57 3.11
C THR A 205 -10.18 -20.29 2.00
N LEU A 206 -11.41 -19.86 1.68
CA LEU A 206 -12.25 -20.49 0.64
C LEU A 206 -11.82 -20.08 -0.78
N HIS A 207 -10.98 -19.05 -0.91
CA HIS A 207 -10.63 -18.44 -2.19
C HIS A 207 -9.14 -18.56 -2.55
N VAL A 208 -8.38 -19.36 -1.79
CA VAL A 208 -6.96 -19.66 -2.05
C VAL A 208 -6.76 -21.16 -2.30
N ALA A 209 -5.69 -21.52 -3.00
CA ALA A 209 -5.40 -22.91 -3.34
C ALA A 209 -4.98 -23.76 -2.14
N ASP A 210 -4.33 -23.15 -1.14
CA ASP A 210 -3.86 -23.80 0.08
C ASP A 210 -4.04 -22.85 1.27
N ALA A 211 -4.64 -23.34 2.36
CA ALA A 211 -4.89 -22.54 3.57
C ALA A 211 -3.59 -22.07 4.24
N SER A 212 -2.46 -22.75 4.04
CA SER A 212 -1.14 -22.33 4.52
C SER A 212 -0.58 -21.09 3.82
N GLU A 213 -1.24 -20.62 2.75
CA GLU A 213 -0.96 -19.34 2.11
C GLU A 213 -1.59 -18.16 2.89
N ARG A 214 -2.38 -18.42 3.94
CA ARG A 214 -3.10 -17.42 4.74
C ARG A 214 -2.76 -17.51 6.23
N PRO A 215 -3.09 -16.47 7.04
CA PRO A 215 -2.97 -16.55 8.51
C PRO A 215 -3.78 -17.71 9.09
N ASP A 216 -3.47 -18.17 10.29
CA ASP A 216 -4.24 -19.21 10.98
C ASP A 216 -5.41 -18.66 11.82
N ASP A 217 -6.20 -19.54 12.43
CA ASP A 217 -7.37 -19.15 13.22
C ASP A 217 -7.00 -18.43 14.53
N ALA A 218 -5.81 -18.73 15.10
CA ALA A 218 -5.31 -18.07 16.29
C ALA A 218 -4.88 -16.63 15.98
N GLU A 219 -4.23 -16.42 14.83
CA GLU A 219 -3.95 -15.09 14.27
C GLU A 219 -5.26 -14.32 14.02
N TYR A 220 -6.25 -14.92 13.34
CA TYR A 220 -7.54 -14.28 13.07
C TYR A 220 -8.33 -13.90 14.34
N THR A 221 -8.25 -14.71 15.39
CA THR A 221 -8.90 -14.40 16.67
C THR A 221 -8.32 -13.12 17.28
N LYS A 222 -7.01 -12.91 17.18
CA LYS A 222 -6.36 -11.66 17.63
C LYS A 222 -6.79 -10.47 16.78
N TYR A 223 -6.92 -10.64 15.47
CA TYR A 223 -7.38 -9.56 14.59
C TYR A 223 -8.79 -9.09 14.97
N LEU A 224 -9.72 -10.03 15.14
CA LEU A 224 -11.09 -9.69 15.53
C LEU A 224 -11.19 -9.14 16.96
N TRP A 225 -10.33 -9.59 17.87
CA TRP A 225 -10.25 -9.04 19.22
C TRP A 225 -9.89 -7.55 19.21
N LEU A 226 -8.89 -7.16 18.42
CA LEU A 226 -8.51 -5.75 18.25
C LEU A 226 -9.66 -4.92 17.63
N VAL A 227 -10.37 -5.47 16.64
CA VAL A 227 -11.58 -4.81 16.09
C VAL A 227 -12.65 -4.60 17.16
N GLN A 228 -12.90 -5.61 18.02
CA GLN A 228 -13.86 -5.47 19.11
C GLN A 228 -13.44 -4.43 20.15
N GLN A 229 -12.15 -4.31 20.46
CA GLN A 229 -11.65 -3.25 21.35
C GLN A 229 -11.95 -1.87 20.78
N MET A 230 -11.64 -1.64 19.51
CA MET A 230 -11.94 -0.37 18.84
C MET A 230 -13.44 -0.07 18.82
N ALA A 231 -14.26 -1.08 18.50
CA ALA A 231 -15.71 -0.95 18.49
C ALA A 231 -16.29 -0.65 19.89
N SER A 232 -15.70 -1.18 20.97
CA SER A 232 -16.17 -0.97 22.34
C SER A 232 -16.11 0.49 22.80
N VAL A 233 -15.17 1.26 22.24
CA VAL A 233 -15.01 2.71 22.45
C VAL A 233 -15.54 3.53 21.28
N ARG A 234 -16.31 2.90 20.38
CA ARG A 234 -16.95 3.51 19.21
C ARG A 234 -15.97 4.20 18.26
N PHE A 235 -14.76 3.65 18.13
CA PHE A 235 -13.70 4.19 17.27
C PHE A 235 -13.34 5.64 17.58
N ASP A 236 -13.48 6.07 18.83
CA ASP A 236 -12.96 7.36 19.30
C ASP A 236 -11.43 7.31 19.35
N ASP A 237 -10.78 8.20 18.61
CA ASP A 237 -9.33 8.16 18.34
C ASP A 237 -8.47 8.10 19.63
N ASP A 238 -8.80 8.93 20.63
CA ASP A 238 -8.07 8.96 21.90
C ASP A 238 -8.38 7.71 22.74
N ALA A 239 -9.66 7.33 22.85
CA ALA A 239 -10.06 6.17 23.63
C ALA A 239 -9.52 4.84 23.06
N VAL A 240 -9.38 4.72 21.73
CA VAL A 240 -8.75 3.55 21.09
C VAL A 240 -7.30 3.42 21.55
N ARG A 241 -6.53 4.51 21.52
CA ARG A 241 -5.11 4.51 21.94
C ARG A 241 -4.94 4.02 23.39
N ASP A 242 -5.87 4.37 24.27
CA ASP A 242 -5.86 3.97 25.68
C ASP A 242 -6.33 2.53 25.92
N THR A 243 -7.05 1.94 24.97
CA THR A 243 -7.70 0.62 25.12
C THR A 243 -6.97 -0.49 24.38
N ILE A 244 -6.32 -0.18 23.26
CA ILE A 244 -5.88 -1.18 22.29
C ILE A 244 -4.63 -1.97 22.73
N ASP A 245 -4.69 -3.30 22.62
CA ASP A 245 -3.59 -4.22 22.98
C ASP A 245 -2.45 -4.31 21.93
N PHE A 246 -2.55 -3.55 20.84
CA PHE A 246 -1.56 -3.52 19.77
C PHE A 246 -1.26 -2.06 19.41
N ARG A 247 -0.03 -1.61 19.68
CA ARG A 247 0.42 -0.26 19.32
C ARG A 247 1.85 -0.33 18.79
N VAL A 248 2.00 -0.16 17.48
CA VAL A 248 3.29 -0.29 16.82
C VAL A 248 3.53 0.91 15.92
N ARG A 249 4.70 1.52 16.01
CA ARG A 249 5.12 2.56 15.06
C ARG A 249 5.67 1.87 13.81
N ASP A 250 4.90 1.93 12.72
CA ASP A 250 5.20 1.29 11.45
C ASP A 250 6.11 2.20 10.61
N VAL A 251 7.35 1.74 10.38
CA VAL A 251 8.35 2.55 9.67
C VAL A 251 8.07 2.66 8.17
N PHE A 252 7.48 1.65 7.55
CA PHE A 252 7.18 1.68 6.12
C PHE A 252 5.99 2.58 5.80
N PHE A 253 4.94 2.51 6.62
CA PHE A 253 3.83 3.46 6.60
C PHE A 253 4.36 4.88 6.78
N SER A 254 5.26 5.10 7.73
CA SER A 254 5.89 6.41 7.97
C SER A 254 6.69 6.90 6.77
N GLY A 255 7.39 6.01 6.07
CA GLY A 255 8.10 6.33 4.84
C GLY A 255 7.16 6.76 3.71
N ILE A 256 6.02 6.08 3.57
CA ILE A 256 4.96 6.48 2.63
C ILE A 256 4.36 7.83 3.04
N MET A 257 4.12 8.08 4.33
CA MET A 257 3.62 9.36 4.84
C MET A 257 4.55 10.52 4.49
N ALA A 258 5.87 10.33 4.66
CA ALA A 258 6.87 11.33 4.28
C ALA A 258 6.82 11.63 2.78
N ALA A 259 6.83 10.58 1.96
CA ALA A 259 6.83 10.70 0.50
C ALA A 259 5.55 11.36 -0.02
N SER A 260 4.40 10.91 0.48
CA SER A 260 3.08 11.40 0.08
C SER A 260 2.86 12.84 0.50
N SER A 261 3.32 13.25 1.69
CA SER A 261 3.21 14.64 2.15
C SER A 261 4.05 15.58 1.28
N GLU A 262 5.24 15.15 0.85
CA GLU A 262 6.07 15.93 -0.09
C GLU A 262 5.36 16.09 -1.44
N VAL A 263 4.76 15.02 -1.97
CA VAL A 263 4.00 15.07 -3.22
C VAL A 263 2.80 16.01 -3.10
N LEU A 264 2.03 15.91 -2.02
CA LEU A 264 0.87 16.77 -1.79
C LEU A 264 1.28 18.24 -1.60
N ALA A 265 2.44 18.51 -0.99
CA ALA A 265 2.97 19.86 -0.88
C ALA A 265 3.25 20.47 -2.27
N GLY A 266 3.86 19.69 -3.18
CA GLY A 266 4.07 20.11 -4.57
C GLY A 266 2.76 20.44 -5.29
N LEU A 267 1.74 19.61 -5.10
CA LEU A 267 0.40 19.87 -5.64
C LEU A 267 -0.26 21.12 -5.01
N GLY A 268 -0.01 21.36 -3.72
CA GLY A 268 -0.47 22.56 -3.02
C GLY A 268 0.16 23.84 -3.59
N ASP A 269 1.45 23.82 -3.89
CA ASP A 269 2.13 24.93 -4.58
C ASP A 269 1.53 25.19 -5.97
N GLU A 270 1.25 24.14 -6.75
CA GLU A 270 0.62 24.25 -8.06
C GLU A 270 -0.78 24.91 -7.98
N LEU A 271 -1.50 24.73 -6.86
CA LEU A 271 -2.78 25.39 -6.57
C LEU A 271 -2.64 26.79 -5.94
N GLY A 272 -1.42 27.24 -5.63
CA GLY A 272 -1.19 28.48 -4.88
C GLY A 272 -1.51 28.39 -3.37
N ARG A 273 -1.72 27.18 -2.83
CA ARG A 273 -1.98 26.87 -1.41
C ARG A 273 -0.69 26.86 -0.59
N THR A 274 0.10 27.92 -0.70
CA THR A 274 1.48 27.99 -0.17
C THR A 274 1.61 27.74 1.34
N GLY A 275 0.61 28.14 2.14
CA GLY A 275 0.57 27.86 3.58
C GLY A 275 0.40 26.38 3.90
N ASP A 276 -0.57 25.72 3.26
CA ASP A 276 -0.78 24.27 3.42
C ASP A 276 0.39 23.46 2.86
N ALA A 277 1.00 23.93 1.76
CA ALA A 277 2.19 23.31 1.19
C ALA A 277 3.41 23.40 2.12
N ALA A 278 3.56 24.50 2.87
CA ALA A 278 4.60 24.63 3.89
C ALA A 278 4.39 23.64 5.05
N GLU A 279 3.16 23.53 5.55
CA GLU A 279 2.80 22.54 6.58
C GLU A 279 3.10 21.10 6.11
N LEU A 280 2.69 20.75 4.89
CA LEU A 280 2.95 19.42 4.33
C LEU A 280 4.45 19.10 4.19
N ARG A 281 5.29 20.10 3.90
CA ARG A 281 6.75 19.93 3.90
C ARG A 281 7.31 19.72 5.29
N GLU A 282 6.78 20.40 6.30
CA GLU A 282 7.15 20.16 7.70
C GLU A 282 6.80 18.74 8.13
N LEU A 283 5.61 18.26 7.75
CA LEU A 283 5.22 16.86 7.95
C LEU A 283 6.17 15.91 7.21
N ALA A 284 6.44 16.14 5.92
CA ALA A 284 7.35 15.32 5.14
C ALA A 284 8.75 15.24 5.78
N ALA A 285 9.30 16.38 6.22
CA ALA A 285 10.59 16.45 6.89
C ALA A 285 10.60 15.71 8.24
N ARG A 286 9.55 15.86 9.06
CA ARG A 286 9.41 15.17 10.34
C ARG A 286 9.38 13.66 10.17
N PHE A 287 8.50 13.14 9.32
CA PHE A 287 8.39 11.68 9.10
C PHE A 287 9.64 11.09 8.44
N ARG A 288 10.28 11.84 7.53
CA ARG A 288 11.56 11.44 6.93
C ARG A 288 12.68 11.31 7.97
N ALA A 289 12.76 12.27 8.90
CA ALA A 289 13.70 12.22 10.01
C ALA A 289 13.40 11.06 10.97
N GLY A 290 12.11 10.84 11.29
CA GLY A 290 11.65 9.71 12.10
C GLY A 290 12.08 8.38 11.51
N VAL A 291 11.80 8.13 10.22
CA VAL A 291 12.24 6.93 9.48
C VAL A 291 13.75 6.76 9.51
N ALA A 292 14.51 7.81 9.21
CA ALA A 292 15.98 7.73 9.22
C ALA A 292 16.53 7.38 10.61
N SER A 293 15.86 7.81 11.69
CA SER A 293 16.28 7.54 13.06
C SER A 293 16.13 6.08 13.50
N THR A 294 15.31 5.29 12.80
CA THR A 294 15.06 3.88 13.18
C THR A 294 16.07 2.91 12.58
N VAL A 295 16.89 3.36 11.62
CA VAL A 295 17.89 2.56 10.92
C VAL A 295 18.83 1.91 11.94
N ASP A 296 18.86 0.58 11.93
CA ASP A 296 19.77 -0.18 12.77
C ASP A 296 21.20 0.00 12.26
N PRO A 297 22.15 0.48 13.08
CA PRO A 297 23.54 0.60 12.67
C PRO A 297 24.20 -0.76 12.37
N ALA A 298 23.66 -1.88 12.89
CA ALA A 298 24.21 -3.21 12.69
C ALA A 298 23.75 -3.84 11.36
N THR A 299 22.47 -3.75 11.03
CA THR A 299 21.89 -4.38 9.82
C THR A 299 21.75 -3.40 8.66
N GLY A 300 21.72 -2.10 8.94
CA GLY A 300 21.39 -1.05 7.98
C GLY A 300 19.90 -0.98 7.65
N LEU A 301 19.03 -1.83 8.18
CA LEU A 301 17.59 -1.80 7.91
C LEU A 301 16.86 -0.89 8.90
N ALA A 302 15.82 -0.20 8.45
CA ALA A 302 14.92 0.54 9.31
C ALA A 302 14.07 -0.41 10.16
N ARG A 303 13.76 0.00 11.40
CA ARG A 303 13.06 -0.82 12.40
C ARG A 303 11.70 -0.24 12.73
N ASP A 304 10.73 -1.11 12.98
CA ASP A 304 9.47 -0.72 13.62
C ASP A 304 9.68 -0.61 15.14
N TYR A 305 8.73 -0.03 15.87
CA TYR A 305 8.82 0.11 17.33
C TYR A 305 7.53 -0.32 18.02
N ASP A 306 7.61 -1.33 18.89
CA ASP A 306 6.49 -1.73 19.75
C ASP A 306 6.38 -0.74 20.92
N VAL A 307 5.29 0.01 20.95
CA VAL A 307 5.07 1.06 21.95
C VAL A 307 4.77 0.47 23.32
N LEU A 308 4.03 -0.64 23.37
CA LEU A 308 3.63 -1.27 24.63
C LEU A 308 4.80 -2.00 25.29
N ALA A 309 5.64 -2.67 24.48
CA ALA A 309 6.84 -3.32 24.97
C ALA A 309 8.03 -2.35 25.14
N SER A 310 7.95 -1.16 24.55
CA SER A 310 9.06 -0.20 24.48
C SER A 310 10.32 -0.77 23.80
N GLU A 311 10.13 -1.55 22.73
CA GLU A 311 11.18 -2.34 22.06
C GLU A 311 11.25 -2.05 20.56
N TRP A 312 12.46 -2.00 20.01
CA TRP A 312 12.66 -2.02 18.56
C TRP A 312 12.36 -3.40 17.98
N ILE A 313 11.61 -3.42 16.89
CA ILE A 313 11.31 -4.63 16.12
C ILE A 313 12.30 -4.70 14.95
N SER A 314 13.21 -5.65 15.02
CA SER A 314 14.24 -5.87 14.00
C SER A 314 13.91 -7.13 13.21
N THR A 315 13.46 -6.96 11.97
CA THR A 315 13.14 -8.08 11.06
C THR A 315 13.68 -7.80 9.67
N ASP A 316 14.13 -8.85 8.98
CA ASP A 316 14.62 -8.76 7.61
C ASP A 316 13.44 -8.78 6.62
N THR A 317 12.60 -7.75 6.67
CA THR A 317 11.46 -7.54 5.78
C THR A 317 11.69 -6.34 4.86
N VAL A 318 11.02 -6.33 3.71
CA VAL A 318 11.17 -5.24 2.71
C VAL A 318 10.82 -3.87 3.28
N SER A 319 10.01 -3.84 4.35
CA SER A 319 9.68 -2.64 5.12
C SER A 319 10.90 -1.95 5.71
N GLY A 320 12.01 -2.67 5.94
CA GLY A 320 13.29 -2.09 6.37
C GLY A 320 13.91 -1.11 5.36
N PHE A 321 13.47 -1.16 4.09
CA PHE A 321 13.85 -0.20 3.05
C PHE A 321 12.94 1.03 3.01
N ALA A 322 12.16 1.29 4.05
CA ALA A 322 11.38 2.53 4.21
C ALA A 322 12.13 3.83 3.88
N PRO A 323 13.46 3.98 4.17
CA PRO A 323 14.17 5.19 3.77
C PRO A 323 14.18 5.43 2.25
N LEU A 324 14.22 4.37 1.42
CA LEU A 324 14.12 4.52 -0.05
C LEU A 324 12.79 5.17 -0.44
N VAL A 325 11.70 4.78 0.21
CA VAL A 325 10.38 5.38 -0.03
C VAL A 325 10.32 6.80 0.52
N ALA A 326 10.82 7.05 1.74
CA ALA A 326 10.78 8.37 2.38
C ALA A 326 11.64 9.44 1.65
N GLY A 327 12.68 8.99 0.95
CA GLY A 327 13.74 9.86 0.45
C GLY A 327 14.60 10.44 1.58
N GLY A 328 15.51 11.36 1.26
CA GLY A 328 16.34 12.04 2.26
C GLY A 328 17.83 11.98 1.97
N ASP A 329 18.63 11.69 3.01
CA ASP A 329 20.09 11.72 2.94
C ASP A 329 20.63 10.82 1.82
N PRO A 330 21.33 11.37 0.79
CA PRO A 330 21.78 10.59 -0.35
C PRO A 330 22.68 9.41 0.02
N GLY A 331 23.52 9.56 1.06
CA GLY A 331 24.41 8.50 1.53
C GLY A 331 23.66 7.35 2.20
N LEU A 332 22.62 7.64 2.99
CA LEU A 332 21.72 6.61 3.50
C LEU A 332 21.01 5.88 2.36
N LEU A 333 20.45 6.62 1.39
CA LEU A 333 19.74 6.00 0.27
C LEU A 333 20.66 5.12 -0.59
N GLU A 334 21.92 5.52 -0.80
CA GLU A 334 22.92 4.70 -1.49
C GLU A 334 23.17 3.38 -0.76
N ARG A 335 23.42 3.43 0.56
CA ARG A 335 23.59 2.20 1.37
C ARG A 335 22.35 1.30 1.34
N GLN A 336 21.15 1.88 1.36
CA GLN A 336 19.90 1.12 1.26
C GLN A 336 19.77 0.41 -0.09
N ARG A 337 20.14 1.06 -1.20
CA ARG A 337 20.12 0.44 -2.54
C ARG A 337 21.14 -0.68 -2.65
N ASP A 338 22.35 -0.49 -2.12
CA ASP A 338 23.37 -1.53 -2.09
C ASP A 338 22.89 -2.77 -1.32
N LEU A 339 22.24 -2.57 -0.17
CA LEU A 339 21.62 -3.64 0.61
C LEU A 339 20.48 -4.34 -0.15
N LEU A 340 19.57 -3.58 -0.76
CA LEU A 340 18.43 -4.09 -1.51
C LEU A 340 18.86 -4.92 -2.73
N GLN A 341 19.93 -4.49 -3.41
CA GLN A 341 20.50 -5.19 -4.56
C GLN A 341 21.46 -6.33 -4.16
N GLY A 342 21.72 -6.50 -2.88
CA GLY A 342 22.65 -7.48 -2.33
C GLY A 342 22.12 -8.93 -2.30
N PRO A 343 22.97 -9.88 -1.88
CA PRO A 343 22.69 -11.32 -1.96
C PRO A 343 21.62 -11.82 -0.99
N HIS A 344 21.15 -11.00 -0.04
CA HIS A 344 20.04 -11.35 0.87
C HIS A 344 18.69 -10.85 0.34
N TRP A 345 18.66 -10.15 -0.79
CA TRP A 345 17.49 -9.50 -1.36
C TRP A 345 17.44 -9.74 -2.87
N MET A 346 17.39 -8.70 -3.71
CA MET A 346 17.22 -8.87 -5.17
C MET A 346 18.37 -9.65 -5.83
N GLY A 347 19.56 -9.66 -5.21
CA GLY A 347 20.72 -10.41 -5.69
C GLY A 347 20.82 -11.84 -5.16
N HIS A 348 19.82 -12.33 -4.42
CA HIS A 348 19.84 -13.69 -3.87
C HIS A 348 19.83 -14.74 -5.01
N PRO A 349 20.75 -15.73 -5.02
CA PRO A 349 21.02 -16.58 -6.17
C PRO A 349 19.85 -17.50 -6.57
N ASP A 350 18.97 -17.82 -5.63
CA ASP A 350 17.83 -18.72 -5.87
C ASP A 350 16.56 -18.00 -6.32
N LEU A 351 16.58 -16.66 -6.44
CA LEU A 351 15.41 -15.93 -6.90
C LEU A 351 15.15 -16.16 -8.40
N ARG A 352 13.88 -16.38 -8.74
CA ARG A 352 13.45 -16.52 -10.13
C ARG A 352 13.65 -15.23 -10.93
N PHE A 353 13.34 -14.11 -10.29
CA PHE A 353 13.46 -12.76 -10.85
C PHE A 353 14.18 -11.89 -9.81
N PRO A 354 15.02 -10.92 -10.21
CA PRO A 354 15.70 -10.02 -9.30
C PRO A 354 14.73 -8.95 -8.74
N LEU A 355 13.72 -9.41 -8.00
CA LEU A 355 12.67 -8.60 -7.39
C LEU A 355 12.70 -8.81 -5.87
N PRO A 356 12.44 -7.77 -5.07
CA PRO A 356 12.51 -7.86 -3.62
C PRO A 356 11.41 -8.76 -3.05
N PRO A 357 11.78 -9.84 -2.34
CA PRO A 357 10.85 -10.64 -1.56
C PRO A 357 10.29 -9.82 -0.39
N SER A 358 9.08 -10.10 0.09
CA SER A 358 8.50 -9.40 1.26
C SER A 358 9.28 -9.64 2.56
N THR A 359 9.90 -10.81 2.68
CA THR A 359 10.84 -11.19 3.74
C THR A 359 12.08 -11.77 3.07
N SER A 360 13.27 -11.38 3.53
CA SER A 360 14.55 -11.84 2.97
C SER A 360 14.62 -13.38 2.92
N PRO A 361 15.04 -14.01 1.81
CA PRO A 361 15.28 -15.45 1.74
C PRO A 361 16.35 -15.95 2.73
N ALA A 362 17.23 -15.06 3.20
CA ALA A 362 18.23 -15.38 4.23
C ALA A 362 17.64 -15.37 5.66
N SER A 363 16.41 -14.89 5.84
CA SER A 363 15.76 -14.80 7.14
C SER A 363 15.21 -16.16 7.59
N PRO A 364 15.31 -16.53 8.88
CA PRO A 364 14.63 -17.71 9.41
C PRO A 364 13.10 -17.61 9.34
N ALA A 365 12.55 -16.40 9.23
CA ALA A 365 11.12 -16.16 9.09
C ALA A 365 10.61 -16.36 7.65
N PHE A 366 11.51 -16.57 6.68
CA PHE A 366 11.16 -16.72 5.27
C PHE A 366 10.28 -17.96 5.02
N ARG A 367 9.15 -17.73 4.37
CA ARG A 367 8.21 -18.73 3.88
C ARG A 367 7.82 -18.31 2.45
N PRO A 368 8.28 -19.01 1.41
CA PRO A 368 8.18 -18.53 0.02
C PRO A 368 6.74 -18.41 -0.50
N ARG A 369 5.77 -19.00 0.19
CA ARG A 369 4.37 -19.09 -0.26
C ARG A 369 3.35 -18.50 0.74
N THR A 370 3.82 -18.03 1.90
CA THR A 370 2.93 -17.58 2.98
C THR A 370 2.87 -16.06 2.98
N TYR A 371 1.98 -15.50 2.15
CA TYR A 371 1.54 -14.10 2.19
C TYR A 371 2.67 -13.06 2.35
N TRP A 372 2.80 -12.36 3.48
CA TRP A 372 3.82 -11.33 3.73
C TRP A 372 5.15 -11.86 4.29
N ARG A 373 5.33 -13.18 4.33
CA ARG A 373 6.52 -13.85 4.92
C ARG A 373 7.55 -14.30 3.89
N GLY A 374 7.50 -13.82 2.65
CA GLY A 374 8.45 -14.24 1.62
C GLY A 374 8.08 -13.91 0.18
N PRO A 375 6.83 -14.08 -0.27
CA PRO A 375 6.42 -13.75 -1.63
C PRO A 375 6.83 -12.37 -2.14
N VAL A 376 6.99 -12.24 -3.46
CA VAL A 376 7.19 -10.98 -4.19
C VAL A 376 5.84 -10.37 -4.53
N TRP A 377 5.69 -9.06 -4.31
CA TRP A 377 4.44 -8.33 -4.48
C TRP A 377 4.56 -7.26 -5.59
N PRO A 378 3.80 -7.37 -6.70
CA PRO A 378 3.97 -6.48 -7.86
C PRO A 378 3.82 -4.99 -7.55
N PHE A 379 2.92 -4.59 -6.66
CA PHE A 379 2.73 -3.17 -6.33
C PHE A 379 3.93 -2.60 -5.53
N LEU A 380 4.63 -3.42 -4.72
CA LEU A 380 5.84 -2.98 -4.01
C LEU A 380 6.99 -2.71 -4.98
N ASN A 381 7.12 -3.56 -6.01
CA ASN A 381 8.09 -3.34 -7.07
C ASN A 381 7.83 -2.00 -7.76
N LEU A 382 6.55 -1.68 -8.01
CA LEU A 382 6.15 -0.40 -8.58
C LEU A 382 6.48 0.77 -7.65
N LEU A 383 6.17 0.66 -6.34
CA LEU A 383 6.46 1.73 -5.37
C LEU A 383 7.97 2.00 -5.23
N LEU A 384 8.78 0.95 -5.15
CA LEU A 384 10.25 1.08 -5.14
C LEU A 384 10.79 1.61 -6.48
N GLY A 385 10.14 1.24 -7.58
CA GLY A 385 10.40 1.76 -8.91
C GLY A 385 10.13 3.26 -9.04
N TRP A 386 9.00 3.72 -8.48
CA TRP A 386 8.63 5.12 -8.38
C TRP A 386 9.64 5.90 -7.53
N ALA A 387 10.00 5.38 -6.36
CA ALA A 387 11.01 5.99 -5.49
C ALA A 387 12.38 6.08 -6.19
N SER A 388 12.77 5.03 -6.91
CA SER A 388 14.01 5.01 -7.69
C SER A 388 14.01 6.08 -8.79
N ALA A 389 12.90 6.24 -9.51
CA ALA A 389 12.77 7.27 -10.54
C ALA A 389 12.84 8.69 -9.95
N ARG A 390 12.14 8.92 -8.83
CA ARG A 390 12.21 10.20 -8.08
C ARG A 390 13.65 10.56 -7.71
N ASP A 391 14.46 9.57 -7.31
CA ASP A 391 15.84 9.76 -6.86
C ASP A 391 16.89 9.68 -8.00
N GLY A 392 16.44 9.63 -9.26
CA GLY A 392 17.31 9.55 -10.45
C GLY A 392 18.07 8.23 -10.59
N GLN A 393 17.61 7.15 -9.97
CA GLN A 393 18.26 5.84 -9.94
C GLN A 393 17.77 4.95 -11.09
N GLU A 394 18.17 5.32 -12.30
CA GLU A 394 17.70 4.69 -13.55
C GLU A 394 18.01 3.19 -13.63
N HIS A 395 19.18 2.76 -13.14
CA HIS A 395 19.57 1.34 -13.16
C HIS A 395 18.64 0.47 -12.30
N LEU A 396 18.35 0.91 -11.08
CA LEU A 396 17.45 0.18 -10.17
C LEU A 396 16.01 0.18 -10.71
N HIS A 397 15.54 1.34 -11.20
CA HIS A 397 14.24 1.46 -11.85
C HIS A 397 14.11 0.50 -13.05
N GLY A 398 15.09 0.49 -13.95
CA GLY A 398 15.12 -0.39 -15.12
C GLY A 398 15.14 -1.87 -14.76
N SER A 399 15.88 -2.23 -13.71
CA SER A 399 15.95 -3.62 -13.20
C SER A 399 14.58 -4.08 -12.66
N LEU A 400 13.95 -3.26 -11.80
CA LEU A 400 12.61 -3.55 -11.26
C LEU A 400 11.57 -3.63 -12.36
N ARG A 401 11.61 -2.71 -13.34
CA ARG A 401 10.70 -2.69 -14.49
C ARG A 401 10.82 -3.96 -15.33
N SER A 402 12.03 -4.29 -15.78
CA SER A 402 12.26 -5.46 -16.64
C SER A 402 11.82 -6.74 -15.95
N ALA A 403 12.27 -6.95 -14.71
CA ALA A 403 11.95 -8.15 -13.94
C ALA A 403 10.45 -8.26 -13.61
N SER A 404 9.77 -7.14 -13.36
CA SER A 404 8.31 -7.13 -13.16
C SER A 404 7.56 -7.51 -14.44
N LEU A 405 7.94 -6.95 -15.59
CA LEU A 405 7.31 -7.30 -16.87
C LEU A 405 7.55 -8.77 -17.24
N ASP A 406 8.74 -9.30 -16.96
CA ASP A 406 9.05 -10.72 -17.15
C ASP A 406 8.20 -11.61 -16.23
N GLN A 407 8.04 -11.25 -14.95
CA GLN A 407 7.17 -11.96 -13.99
C GLN A 407 5.71 -11.97 -14.45
N LEU A 408 5.21 -10.84 -14.95
CA LEU A 408 3.81 -10.67 -15.36
C LEU A 408 3.50 -11.20 -16.76
N SER A 409 4.49 -11.77 -17.46
CA SER A 409 4.31 -12.38 -18.78
C SER A 409 3.42 -13.64 -18.77
N ASP A 410 3.10 -14.17 -17.60
CA ASP A 410 2.17 -15.28 -17.40
C ASP A 410 0.68 -14.91 -17.56
N LEU A 411 0.39 -13.61 -17.65
CA LEU A 411 -0.96 -13.02 -17.75
C LEU A 411 -1.90 -13.38 -16.60
N LYS A 412 -1.37 -13.82 -15.46
CA LYS A 412 -2.19 -14.23 -14.30
C LYS A 412 -2.59 -13.07 -13.41
N PHE A 413 -1.75 -12.03 -13.37
CA PHE A 413 -1.91 -10.87 -12.51
C PHE A 413 -2.21 -11.28 -11.07
N ALA A 414 -1.36 -12.15 -10.52
CA ALA A 414 -1.56 -12.68 -9.19
C ALA A 414 -1.33 -11.61 -8.11
N GLU A 415 -1.88 -11.82 -6.92
CA GLU A 415 -1.71 -10.95 -5.76
C GLU A 415 -0.23 -10.88 -5.36
N TYR A 416 0.42 -12.04 -5.32
CA TYR A 416 1.85 -12.20 -5.07
C TYR A 416 2.41 -13.44 -5.77
N TYR A 417 3.73 -13.55 -5.81
CA TYR A 417 4.44 -14.61 -6.53
C TYR A 417 5.45 -15.30 -5.60
N ASP A 418 5.54 -16.63 -5.72
CA ASP A 418 6.62 -17.41 -5.11
C ASP A 418 7.97 -16.89 -5.63
N PRO A 419 8.88 -16.44 -4.75
CA PRO A 419 10.11 -15.77 -5.15
C PRO A 419 11.13 -16.71 -5.82
N LEU A 420 11.03 -18.02 -5.56
CA LEU A 420 12.00 -19.03 -6.02
C LEU A 420 11.55 -19.66 -7.33
N SER A 421 10.26 -19.98 -7.45
CA SER A 421 9.70 -20.63 -8.64
C SER A 421 9.09 -19.65 -9.65
N GLY A 422 8.70 -18.45 -9.20
CA GLY A 422 7.87 -17.52 -9.98
C GLY A 422 6.42 -17.98 -10.13
N THR A 423 5.97 -18.96 -9.33
CA THR A 423 4.59 -19.42 -9.34
C THR A 423 3.66 -18.31 -8.86
N PRO A 424 2.57 -17.98 -9.59
CA PRO A 424 1.55 -17.04 -9.11
C PRO A 424 0.76 -17.62 -7.93
N LEU A 425 0.51 -16.81 -6.90
CA LEU A 425 -0.13 -17.18 -5.64
C LEU A 425 -1.20 -16.16 -5.21
N GLY A 426 -1.98 -16.49 -4.18
CA GLY A 426 -3.04 -15.62 -3.68
C GLY A 426 -4.17 -15.46 -4.68
N SER A 427 -4.79 -14.27 -4.71
CA SER A 427 -5.83 -13.99 -5.71
C SER A 427 -5.26 -13.86 -7.13
N PHE A 428 -6.04 -14.30 -8.12
CA PHE A 428 -5.76 -14.02 -9.54
C PHE A 428 -6.57 -12.82 -10.02
N ALA A 429 -6.13 -12.19 -11.10
CA ALA A 429 -6.75 -10.97 -11.60
C ALA A 429 -6.81 -9.87 -10.52
N GLN A 430 -5.74 -9.74 -9.73
CA GLN A 430 -5.59 -8.69 -8.73
C GLN A 430 -5.45 -7.33 -9.44
N ALA A 431 -6.32 -6.39 -9.10
CA ALA A 431 -6.46 -5.12 -9.81
C ALA A 431 -5.18 -4.26 -9.72
N TRP A 432 -4.51 -4.19 -8.57
CA TRP A 432 -3.24 -3.47 -8.46
C TRP A 432 -2.14 -4.08 -9.35
N THR A 433 -2.22 -5.37 -9.68
CA THR A 433 -1.13 -6.07 -10.39
C THR A 433 -1.27 -5.77 -11.87
N ALA A 434 -2.50 -5.77 -12.36
CA ALA A 434 -2.84 -5.23 -13.68
C ALA A 434 -2.49 -3.74 -13.79
N ALA A 435 -2.79 -2.94 -12.76
CA ALA A 435 -2.45 -1.52 -12.75
C ALA A 435 -0.93 -1.28 -12.80
N ALA A 436 -0.15 -2.04 -12.03
CA ALA A 436 1.31 -2.00 -12.07
C ALA A 436 1.85 -2.40 -13.44
N ALA A 437 1.27 -3.42 -14.09
CA ALA A 437 1.64 -3.79 -15.46
C ALA A 437 1.44 -2.61 -16.43
N LEU A 438 0.29 -1.93 -16.36
CA LEU A 438 -0.02 -0.79 -17.22
C LEU A 438 0.95 0.37 -17.01
N GLU A 439 1.29 0.67 -15.77
CA GLU A 439 2.26 1.72 -15.44
C GLU A 439 3.66 1.36 -15.95
N TRP A 440 4.12 0.12 -15.73
CA TRP A 440 5.41 -0.34 -16.23
C TRP A 440 5.50 -0.34 -17.75
N ILE A 441 4.42 -0.68 -18.45
CA ILE A 441 4.36 -0.64 -19.91
C ILE A 441 4.52 0.79 -20.43
N GLY A 442 3.95 1.79 -19.74
CA GLY A 442 4.02 3.20 -20.13
C GLY A 442 2.95 3.58 -21.17
N ALA A 443 3.26 4.45 -22.14
CA ALA A 443 2.32 4.87 -23.18
C ALA A 443 2.20 3.84 -24.34
N PRO A 444 1.07 3.76 -25.06
CA PRO A 444 0.97 2.96 -26.28
C PRO A 444 1.97 3.46 -27.34
N GLY A 445 2.90 2.59 -27.77
CA GLY A 445 3.90 2.92 -28.80
C GLY A 445 5.26 3.41 -28.30
N GLY A 446 5.60 3.21 -27.02
CA GLY A 446 6.84 3.69 -26.41
C GLY A 446 8.12 3.27 -27.14
N ALA A 447 8.74 4.24 -27.82
CA ALA A 447 10.20 4.33 -27.83
C ALA A 447 10.67 4.57 -26.39
N SER A 448 11.80 3.98 -26.01
CA SER A 448 12.52 4.30 -24.77
C SER A 448 12.71 5.82 -24.66
N PRO A 449 12.70 6.41 -23.46
CA PRO A 449 13.09 7.80 -23.25
C PRO A 449 14.59 8.09 -23.55
N ASP A 450 15.35 7.10 -24.02
CA ASP A 450 16.76 7.24 -24.38
C ASP A 450 16.95 7.86 -25.76
N THR A 451 16.79 9.17 -25.86
CA THR A 451 17.69 9.97 -26.72
C THR A 451 17.70 11.41 -26.24
N PRO A 452 18.75 11.87 -25.53
CA PRO A 452 18.95 13.30 -25.35
C PRO A 452 19.25 13.91 -26.72
N SER A 453 18.53 14.97 -27.07
CA SER A 453 18.95 15.95 -28.09
C SER A 453 19.88 16.99 -27.48
#